data_AF-A0A379WDF5-F1
#
_entry.id   AF-A0A379WDF5-F1
#
_cell.length_a   1.000
_cell.length_b   1.000
_cell.length_c   1.000
_cell.angle_alpha   90.00
_cell.angle_beta   90.00
_cell.angle_gamma   90.00
#
_symmetry.space_group_name_H-M   'P 1'
#
loop_
_entity.id
_entity.type
_entity.pdbx_description
1 polymer ?
#
loop_
_entity_poly.entity_id
_entity_poly.type
_entity_poly.pdbx_seq_one_letter_code
_entity_poly.pdbx_strand_id
1 'polypeptide(L)' 'MRLLRKNPAVCIEMDGDHALLRADDPCDYSYAYTSVFATGLASILQTREEMRYGLDVIMRQTDPEKPSVIGKI' A
#
# COMPACT_ATOMS: atom_id res chain seq x y z
N MET A 1 4.50 -16.01 -4.25
CA MET A 1 3.68 -15.48 -5.36
C MET A 1 2.71 -16.47 -6.01
N ARG A 2 2.42 -17.64 -5.42
CA ARG A 2 1.52 -18.64 -6.03
C ARG A 2 0.06 -18.17 -6.17
N LEU A 3 -0.44 -17.39 -5.21
CA LEU A 3 -1.83 -16.92 -5.20
C LEU A 3 -2.10 -15.87 -6.29
N LEU A 4 -1.27 -14.82 -6.38
CA LEU A 4 -1.40 -13.79 -7.42
C LEU A 4 -1.23 -14.35 -8.84
N ARG A 5 -0.38 -15.37 -9.03
CA ARG A 5 -0.25 -16.06 -10.33
C ARG A 5 -1.49 -16.89 -10.69
N LYS A 6 -2.25 -17.38 -9.70
CA LYS A 6 -3.46 -18.19 -9.91
C LYS A 6 -4.71 -17.31 -10.07
N ASN A 7 -4.78 -16.19 -9.36
CA ASN A 7 -5.86 -15.23 -9.45
C ASN A 7 -5.30 -13.81 -9.21
N PRO A 8 -5.28 -12.95 -10.24
CA PRO A 8 -4.77 -11.59 -10.10
C PRO A 8 -5.80 -10.60 -9.52
N ALA A 9 -7.07 -10.99 -9.34
CA ALA A 9 -8.07 -10.11 -8.75
C ALA A 9 -7.73 -9.83 -7.29
N VAL A 10 -7.54 -8.55 -6.95
CA VAL A 10 -7.14 -8.07 -5.62
C VAL A 10 -8.00 -6.90 -5.17
N CYS A 11 -8.12 -6.78 -3.85
CA CYS A 11 -8.53 -5.56 -3.16
C CYS A 11 -7.30 -5.05 -2.38
N ILE A 12 -7.08 -3.74 -2.38
CA ILE A 12 -6.11 -3.05 -1.55
C ILE A 12 -6.90 -2.12 -0.64
N GLU A 13 -6.54 -2.15 0.63
CA GLU A 13 -7.08 -1.30 1.68
C GLU A 13 -5.92 -0.56 2.33
N MET A 14 -6.10 0.74 2.57
CA MET A 14 -5.17 1.58 3.29
C MET A 14 -5.95 2.39 4.32
N ASP A 15 -5.58 2.20 5.59
CA ASP A 15 -6.22 2.91 6.69
C ASP A 15 -5.28 3.90 7.37
N GLY A 16 -5.87 4.90 8.00
CA GLY A 16 -5.18 5.94 8.74
C GLY A 16 -6.08 6.62 9.79
N ASP A 17 -5.57 7.71 10.37
CA ASP A 17 -6.27 8.57 11.33
C ASP A 17 -6.95 7.82 12.49
N HIS A 18 -6.24 6.80 12.96
CA HIS A 18 -6.67 5.85 13.95
C HIS A 18 -6.79 6.46 15.35
N ALA A 19 -7.95 6.35 15.99
CA ALA A 19 -8.17 6.80 17.36
C ALA A 19 -9.10 5.88 18.17
N LEU A 20 -8.68 5.52 19.38
CA LEU A 20 -9.52 4.74 20.30
C LEU A 20 -10.67 5.60 20.84
N LEU A 21 -11.90 5.13 20.64
CA LEU A 21 -13.09 5.70 21.24
C LEU A 21 -13.39 4.91 22.52
N ARG A 22 -13.21 5.57 23.66
CA ARG A 22 -13.47 4.98 24.99
C ARG A 22 -14.92 5.16 25.38
N ALA A 23 -15.45 4.18 26.13
CA ALA A 23 -16.78 4.22 26.72
C ALA A 23 -16.79 3.61 28.12
N ASP A 24 -17.88 3.77 28.86
CA ASP A 24 -18.04 3.17 30.19
C ASP A 24 -18.50 1.71 30.10
N ASP A 25 -19.36 1.38 29.13
CA ASP A 25 -19.74 0.01 28.81
C ASP A 25 -18.71 -0.62 27.84
N PRO A 26 -18.19 -1.83 28.12
CA PRO A 26 -17.26 -2.52 27.22
C PRO A 26 -17.76 -2.68 25.77
N CYS A 27 -19.07 -2.82 25.56
CA CYS A 27 -19.67 -2.98 24.23
C CYS A 27 -19.70 -1.68 23.42
N ASP A 28 -19.54 -0.53 24.07
CA ASP A 28 -19.55 0.78 23.41
C ASP A 28 -18.15 1.28 23.05
N TYR A 29 -17.10 0.53 23.38
CA TYR A 29 -15.76 0.80 22.88
C TYR A 29 -15.70 0.65 21.37
N SER A 30 -15.02 1.59 20.72
CA SER A 30 -14.90 1.60 19.26
C SER A 30 -13.57 2.21 18.80
N TYR A 31 -13.39 2.33 17.49
CA TYR A 31 -12.20 2.88 16.88
C TYR A 31 -12.59 3.78 15.70
N ALA A 32 -12.17 5.04 15.75
CA ALA A 32 -12.25 5.91 14.59
C ALA A 32 -11.10 5.59 13.63
N TYR A 33 -11.40 5.61 12.33
CA TYR A 33 -10.43 5.42 11.28
C TYR A 33 -10.91 6.09 9.99
N THR A 34 -9.97 6.42 9.12
CA THR A 34 -10.20 6.74 7.71
C THR A 34 -9.64 5.59 6.87
N SER A 35 -10.31 5.26 5.76
CA SER A 35 -9.93 4.13 4.91
C SER A 35 -10.11 4.47 3.44
N VAL A 36 -9.20 3.96 2.61
CA VAL A 36 -9.30 3.99 1.16
C VAL A 36 -9.23 2.56 0.63
N PHE A 37 -10.21 2.20 -0.19
CA PHE A 37 -10.31 0.89 -0.83
C PHE A 37 -10.14 1.03 -2.34
N ALA A 38 -9.41 0.09 -2.93
CA ALA A 38 -9.28 -0.04 -4.37
C ALA A 38 -9.31 -1.51 -4.79
N THR A 39 -10.00 -1.82 -5.87
CA THR A 39 -10.04 -3.18 -6.45
C THR A 39 -9.46 -3.19 -7.85
N GLY A 40 -8.78 -4.27 -8.23
CA GLY A 40 -8.21 -4.38 -9.57
C GLY A 40 -7.52 -5.71 -9.83
N LEU A 41 -6.76 -5.76 -10.93
CA LEU A 41 -5.94 -6.91 -11.31
C LEU A 41 -4.47 -6.60 -11.06
N ALA A 42 -3.80 -7.41 -10.25
CA ALA A 42 -2.37 -7.28 -9.98
C ALA A 42 -1.53 -7.90 -11.12
N SER A 43 -0.46 -7.20 -11.52
CA SER A 43 0.57 -7.72 -12.41
C SER A 43 1.87 -7.96 -11.64
N ILE A 44 2.61 -9.02 -12.01
CA ILE A 44 3.92 -9.31 -11.44
C ILE A 44 4.97 -8.74 -12.38
N LEU A 45 5.68 -7.71 -11.93
CA LEU A 45 6.83 -7.14 -12.62
C LEU A 45 8.00 -8.12 -12.55
N GLN A 46 8.65 -8.37 -13.68
CA GLN A 46 9.73 -9.36 -13.77
C GLN A 46 11.02 -8.80 -14.36
N THR A 47 10.94 -7.71 -15.12
CA THR A 47 12.14 -7.08 -15.67
C THR A 47 12.86 -6.29 -14.59
N ARG A 48 14.18 -6.16 -14.74
CA ARG A 48 15.00 -5.38 -13.80
C ARG A 48 14.57 -3.93 -13.81
N GLU A 49 14.21 -3.42 -14.97
CA GLU A 49 13.83 -2.03 -15.21
C GLU A 49 12.52 -1.69 -14.49
N GLU A 50 11.49 -2.52 -14.63
CA GLU A 50 10.21 -2.37 -13.93
C GLU A 50 10.36 -2.48 -12.40
N MET A 51 11.13 -3.47 -11.92
CA MET A 51 11.36 -3.63 -10.49
C MET A 51 12.13 -2.45 -9.90
N ARG A 52 13.17 -1.97 -10.61
CA ARG A 52 13.94 -0.79 -10.20
C ARG A 52 13.04 0.44 -10.11
N TYR A 53 12.20 0.67 -11.13
CA TYR A 53 11.25 1.77 -11.13
C TYR A 53 10.28 1.69 -9.95
N GLY A 54 9.63 0.54 -9.75
CA GLY A 54 8.68 0.36 -8.65
C GLY A 54 9.32 0.59 -7.27
N LEU A 55 10.52 0.07 -7.07
CA LEU A 55 11.27 0.28 -5.82
C LEU A 55 11.69 1.74 -5.61
N ASP A 56 12.05 2.47 -6.68
CA ASP A 56 12.38 3.91 -6.60
C ASP A 56 11.16 4.73 -6.16
N VAL A 57 9.97 4.43 -6.71
CA VAL A 57 8.72 5.09 -6.32
C VAL A 57 8.40 4.85 -4.84
N ILE A 58 8.55 3.61 -4.36
CA ILE A 58 8.35 3.28 -2.94
C ILE A 58 9.33 4.04 -2.05
N MET A 59 10.61 4.08 -2.43
CA MET A 59 11.63 4.79 -1.65
C MET A 59 11.36 6.29 -1.59
N ARG A 60 10.93 6.92 -2.70
CA ARG A 60 10.60 8.35 -2.71
C ARG A 60 9.39 8.69 -1.82
N GLN A 61 8.42 7.78 -1.71
CA GLN A 61 7.32 7.95 -0.75
C GLN A 61 7.81 7.91 0.71
N THR A 62 8.91 7.20 0.98
CA THR A 62 9.49 7.05 2.32
C THR A 62 10.44 8.19 2.67
N ASP A 63 11.23 8.64 1.70
CA ASP A 63 12.19 9.73 1.81
C ASP A 63 12.12 10.59 0.52
N PRO A 64 11.33 11.68 0.53
CA PRO A 64 11.11 12.52 -0.65
C PRO A 64 12.36 13.20 -1.18
N GLU A 65 13.38 13.40 -0.34
CA GLU A 65 14.63 14.08 -0.71
C GLU A 65 15.60 13.13 -1.43
N LYS A 66 15.31 11.83 -1.47
CA LYS A 66 16.16 10.85 -2.13
C LYS A 66 16.11 11.02 -3.66
N PRO A 67 17.26 11.23 -4.33
CA PRO A 67 17.28 11.45 -5.77
C PRO A 67 16.82 10.20 -6.53
N SER A 68 15.88 10.38 -7.46
CA SER A 68 15.38 9.31 -8.32
C SER A 68 16.46 8.78 -9.25
N VAL A 69 16.56 7.46 -9.37
CA VAL A 69 17.52 6.80 -10.29
C VAL A 69 17.04 6.70 -11.73
N ILE A 70 15.84 7.23 -12.06
CA ILE A 70 15.16 7.00 -13.33
C ILE A 70 15.73 7.86 -14.50
N GLY A 71 16.70 8.74 -14.24
CA GLY A 71 17.24 9.69 -15.23
C GLY A 71 18.69 9.49 -15.70
N LYS A 72 19.37 8.38 -15.37
CA LYS A 72 20.74 8.08 -15.86
C LYS A 72 20.72 6.83 -16.76
N ILE A 73 20.25 7.01 -18.00
CA ILE A 73 20.59 6.13 -19.14
C ILE A 73 20.92 7.05 -20.31
#